data_AF-A0A9P4MHY6-F1
#
_entry.id   AF-A0A9P4MHY6-F1
#
_cell.length_a   1.000
_cell.length_b   1.000
_cell.length_c   1.000
_cell.angle_alpha   90.00
_cell.angle_beta   90.00
_cell.angle_gamma   90.00
#
_symmetry.space_group_name_H-M   'P 1'
#
loop_
_entity.id
_entity.type
_entity.pdbx_description
1 polymer ?
#
loop_
_entity_poly.entity_id
_entity_poly.type
_entity_poly.pdbx_seq_one_letter_code
_entity_poly.pdbx_strand_id
1 'polypeptide(L)'
;TTSDNSASKLSTHTPFIRTTTSLLLPLAPQAYPYPIAGLCAEHLSPLLLTYYPPLEGILLSYTNPRLSSTSSSSNTDSSAPVLAVTRDEYATPFLWLTADFDILRPTAGTYLSGTVRVQNPSWLGLVCWNYFNAGIPRRRLPADWQW
;
A
#
# COMPACT_ATOMS: atom_id res chain seq x y z
N THR A 1 0.20 -14.96 -32.60
CA THR A 1 -0.66 -15.75 -31.70
C THR A 1 -0.10 -15.95 -30.29
N THR A 2 1.12 -15.47 -29.98
CA THR A 2 1.76 -15.64 -28.64
C THR A 2 1.31 -14.61 -27.59
N SER A 3 0.66 -13.52 -28.01
CA SER A 3 0.31 -12.39 -27.14
C SER A 3 -0.74 -12.75 -26.06
N ASP A 4 -1.74 -13.57 -26.41
CA ASP A 4 -2.87 -13.88 -25.52
C ASP A 4 -2.48 -14.69 -24.27
N ASN A 5 -1.41 -15.49 -24.33
CA ASN A 5 -0.97 -16.32 -23.21
C ASN A 5 -0.17 -15.55 -22.14
N SER A 6 0.37 -14.38 -22.51
CA SER A 6 1.10 -13.52 -21.55
C SER A 6 0.14 -12.73 -20.66
N ALA A 7 -0.95 -12.22 -21.25
CA ALA A 7 -1.99 -11.49 -20.54
C ALA A 7 -2.76 -12.37 -19.55
N SER A 8 -3.07 -13.62 -19.92
CA SER A 8 -3.73 -14.57 -19.03
C SER A 8 -2.90 -14.89 -17.78
N LYS A 9 -1.59 -15.12 -17.93
CA LYS A 9 -0.66 -15.37 -16.80
C LYS A 9 -0.52 -14.18 -15.86
N LEU A 10 -0.52 -12.95 -16.39
CA LEU A 10 -0.49 -11.73 -15.59
C LEU A 10 -1.77 -11.56 -14.75
N SER A 11 -2.92 -11.96 -15.29
CA SER A 11 -4.20 -11.91 -14.56
C SER A 11 -4.30 -12.97 -13.46
N THR A 12 -3.67 -14.14 -13.62
CA THR A 12 -3.73 -15.21 -12.63
C THR A 12 -2.85 -14.93 -11.40
N HIS A 13 -1.74 -14.21 -11.56
CA HIS A 13 -0.80 -13.91 -10.48
C HIS A 13 -0.61 -12.40 -10.33
N THR A 14 -1.66 -11.70 -9.91
CA THR A 14 -1.58 -10.26 -9.67
C THR A 14 -0.90 -9.96 -8.32
N PRO A 15 0.01 -8.97 -8.26
CA PRO A 15 0.66 -8.54 -7.02
C PRO A 15 -0.18 -7.52 -6.22
N PHE A 16 -1.39 -7.21 -6.68
CA PHE A 16 -2.26 -6.21 -6.06
C PHE A 16 -3.19 -6.90 -5.07
N ILE A 17 -3.15 -6.45 -3.82
CA ILE A 17 -4.01 -6.95 -2.75
C ILE A 17 -4.81 -5.81 -2.16
N ARG A 18 -6.06 -6.10 -1.80
CA ARG A 18 -6.88 -5.21 -0.98
C ARG A 18 -6.97 -5.79 0.42
N THR A 19 -6.67 -4.99 1.44
CA THR A 19 -6.70 -5.44 2.82
C THR A 19 -7.27 -4.35 3.72
N THR A 20 -8.24 -4.71 4.55
CA THR A 20 -8.79 -3.84 5.58
C THR A 20 -7.96 -3.99 6.84
N THR A 21 -7.44 -2.91 7.40
CA THR A 21 -6.61 -2.95 8.61
C THR A 21 -6.90 -1.75 9.51
N SER A 22 -6.82 -2.00 10.82
CA SER A 22 -7.00 -0.99 11.86
C SER A 22 -5.65 -0.56 12.43
N LEU A 23 -5.40 0.74 12.47
CA LEU A 23 -4.18 1.36 12.98
C LEU A 23 -4.51 2.21 14.21
N LEU A 24 -3.69 2.13 15.25
CA LEU A 24 -3.77 3.02 16.41
C LEU A 24 -2.91 4.26 16.13
N LEU A 25 -3.54 5.42 15.98
CA LEU A 25 -2.86 6.65 15.57
C LEU A 25 -3.11 7.80 16.56
N PRO A 26 -2.11 8.64 16.82
CA PRO A 26 -2.30 9.87 17.58
C PRO A 26 -3.02 10.91 16.72
N LEU A 27 -3.92 11.68 17.35
CA LEU A 27 -4.64 12.78 16.69
C LEU A 27 -4.08 14.13 17.14
N ALA A 28 -3.60 14.93 16.18
CA ALA A 28 -3.16 16.28 16.46
C ALA A 28 -4.31 17.18 16.97
N PRO A 29 -4.05 18.11 17.92
CA PRO A 29 -5.09 19.01 18.47
C PRO A 29 -5.81 19.86 17.42
N GLN A 30 -5.11 20.25 16.35
CA GLN A 30 -5.67 21.04 15.26
C GLN A 30 -6.75 20.28 14.47
N ALA A 31 -6.69 18.95 14.48
CA ALA A 31 -7.59 18.09 13.73
C ALA A 31 -8.82 17.63 14.51
N TYR A 32 -9.02 18.07 15.75
CA TYR A 32 -10.21 17.75 16.55
C TYR A 32 -11.57 18.01 15.88
N PRO A 33 -11.79 19.12 15.13
CA PRO A 33 -13.06 19.31 14.43
C PRO A 33 -13.25 18.35 13.23
N TYR A 34 -12.15 17.82 12.68
CA TYR A 34 -12.16 16.96 11.49
C TYR A 34 -11.20 15.76 11.65
N PRO A 35 -11.49 14.83 12.58
CA PRO A 35 -10.52 13.83 13.02
C PRO A 35 -10.13 12.85 11.91
N ILE A 36 -11.09 12.43 11.06
CA ILE A 36 -10.82 11.54 9.93
C ILE A 36 -9.89 12.21 8.93
N ALA A 37 -10.20 13.43 8.51
CA ALA A 37 -9.41 14.16 7.53
C ALA A 37 -8.00 14.45 8.06
N GLY A 38 -7.88 14.84 9.34
CA GLY A 38 -6.59 15.09 9.98
C GLY A 38 -5.72 13.84 10.06
N LEU A 39 -6.27 12.71 10.55
CA LEU A 39 -5.52 11.45 10.62
C LEU A 39 -5.10 10.96 9.23
N CYS A 40 -5.97 11.10 8.23
CA CYS A 40 -5.65 10.73 6.87
C CYS A 40 -4.55 11.64 6.28
N ALA A 41 -4.60 12.94 6.55
CA ALA A 41 -3.60 13.89 6.06
C ALA A 41 -2.24 13.71 6.75
N GLU A 42 -2.23 13.44 8.05
CA GLU A 42 -1.02 13.35 8.86
C GLU A 42 -0.32 11.99 8.72
N HIS A 43 -1.09 10.88 8.71
CA HIS A 43 -0.52 9.53 8.77
C HIS A 43 -0.64 8.74 7.47
N LEU A 44 -1.79 8.82 6.77
CA LEU A 44 -2.02 7.96 5.59
C LEU A 44 -1.49 8.57 4.29
N SER A 45 -1.67 9.87 4.10
CA SER A 45 -1.29 10.57 2.86
C SER A 45 0.22 10.53 2.59
N PRO A 46 1.11 10.65 3.61
CA PRO A 46 2.55 10.50 3.40
C PRO A 46 2.97 9.06 3.04
N LEU A 47 2.15 8.06 3.35
CA LEU A 47 2.45 6.65 3.06
C LEU A 47 2.14 6.26 1.62
N LEU A 48 1.41 7.08 0.87
CA LEU A 48 1.09 6.80 -0.53
C LEU A 48 2.35 6.67 -1.38
N LEU A 49 2.40 5.62 -2.20
CA LEU A 49 3.53 5.21 -3.03
C LEU A 49 4.81 4.88 -2.25
N THR A 50 4.71 4.65 -0.94
CA THR A 50 5.82 4.22 -0.09
C THR A 50 5.61 2.80 0.43
N TYR A 51 6.71 2.11 0.75
CA TYR A 51 6.66 0.79 1.35
C TYR A 51 6.34 0.91 2.84
N TYR A 52 5.25 0.29 3.27
CA TYR A 52 4.84 0.26 4.68
C TYR A 52 5.04 -1.14 5.26
N PRO A 53 6.04 -1.34 6.16
CA PRO A 53 6.42 -2.66 6.63
C PRO A 53 5.27 -3.49 7.25
N PRO A 54 4.36 -2.93 8.07
CA PRO A 54 3.25 -3.71 8.64
C PRO A 54 2.26 -4.26 7.60
N LEU A 55 2.19 -3.66 6.42
CA LEU A 55 1.37 -4.14 5.30
C LEU A 55 2.20 -4.88 4.24
N GLU A 56 3.50 -5.10 4.49
CA GLU A 56 4.45 -5.83 3.65
C GLU A 56 4.43 -5.43 2.17
N GLY A 57 4.17 -4.16 1.86
CA GLY A 57 4.00 -3.73 0.49
C GLY A 57 3.95 -2.23 0.32
N ILE A 58 3.82 -1.80 -0.93
CA ILE A 58 3.72 -0.40 -1.30
C ILE A 58 2.25 0.01 -1.27
N LEU A 59 1.92 1.04 -0.49
CA LEU A 59 0.56 1.53 -0.41
C LEU A 59 0.22 2.35 -1.66
N LEU A 60 -0.84 1.99 -2.38
CA LEU A 60 -1.27 2.68 -3.61
C LEU A 60 -2.40 3.67 -3.32
N SER A 61 -3.40 3.20 -2.59
CA SER A 61 -4.57 3.99 -2.21
C SER A 61 -5.16 3.48 -0.90
N TYR A 62 -5.92 4.34 -0.24
CA TYR A 62 -6.76 3.98 0.89
C TYR A 62 -8.19 4.47 0.63
N THR A 63 -9.18 3.72 1.09
CA THR A 63 -10.60 4.03 0.92
C THR A 63 -11.36 3.75 2.22
N ASN A 64 -12.51 4.39 2.39
CA ASN A 64 -13.44 4.19 3.52
C ASN A 64 -12.77 4.28 4.91
N PRO A 65 -12.07 5.37 5.26
CA PRO A 65 -11.55 5.53 6.61
C PRO A 65 -12.69 5.63 7.62
N ARG A 66 -12.64 4.80 8.65
CA ARG A 66 -13.63 4.68 9.73
C ARG A 66 -12.93 4.77 11.07
N LEU A 67 -13.53 5.50 12.01
CA LEU A 67 -13.03 5.57 13.37
C LEU A 67 -13.68 4.51 14.24
N SER A 68 -12.91 3.93 15.14
CA SER A 68 -13.39 3.03 16.19
C SER A 68 -12.72 3.36 17.52
N SER A 69 -13.41 3.02 18.62
CA SER A 69 -12.85 3.12 19.97
C SER A 69 -12.00 1.89 20.32
N THR A 70 -12.26 0.75 19.68
CA THR A 70 -11.54 -0.52 19.86
C THR A 70 -10.90 -1.00 18.56
N SER A 71 -9.90 -1.87 18.67
CA SER A 71 -9.22 -2.50 17.53
C SER A 71 -10.12 -3.45 16.74
N SER A 72 -11.10 -4.05 17.41
CA SER A 72 -12.12 -4.89 16.81
C SER A 72 -13.15 -4.02 16.10
N SER A 73 -13.31 -4.23 14.80
CA SER A 73 -14.33 -3.63 13.93
C SER A 73 -15.74 -4.15 14.27
N SER A 74 -16.09 -4.21 15.54
CA SER A 74 -17.47 -4.43 15.95
C SER A 74 -18.21 -3.15 15.58
N ASN A 75 -19.09 -3.25 14.58
CA ASN A 75 -20.08 -2.22 14.28
C ASN A 75 -21.04 -2.11 15.47
N THR A 76 -20.57 -1.58 16.60
CA THR A 76 -21.44 -1.19 17.70
C THR A 76 -22.05 0.15 17.29
N ASP A 77 -23.32 0.09 16.90
CA ASP A 77 -24.26 1.19 16.73
C ASP A 77 -23.68 2.49 16.13
N SER A 78 -24.03 2.73 14.87
CA SER A 78 -23.70 3.92 14.06
C SER A 78 -24.15 5.28 14.64
N SER A 79 -24.66 5.31 15.87
CA SER A 79 -25.10 6.51 16.59
C SER A 79 -24.25 6.82 17.83
N ALA A 80 -23.35 5.94 18.27
CA ALA A 80 -22.53 6.19 19.45
C ALA A 80 -21.32 7.11 19.12
N PRO A 81 -20.99 8.10 19.96
CA PRO A 81 -19.81 8.93 19.77
C PRO A 81 -18.54 8.06 19.92
N VAL A 82 -17.61 8.18 18.97
CA VAL A 82 -16.30 7.50 19.07
C VAL A 82 -15.46 8.21 20.12
N LEU A 83 -15.10 7.49 21.17
CA LEU A 83 -14.28 8.01 22.26
C LEU A 83 -12.79 7.81 21.97
N ALA A 84 -12.01 8.88 22.10
CA ALA A 84 -10.56 8.82 22.04
C ALA A 84 -9.98 8.41 23.39
N VAL A 85 -8.91 7.62 23.37
CA VAL A 85 -8.23 7.18 24.59
C VAL A 85 -6.97 8.01 24.76
N THR A 86 -6.86 8.69 25.90
CA THR A 86 -5.62 9.33 26.34
C THR A 86 -5.07 8.47 27.46
N ARG A 87 -3.83 7.98 27.31
CA ARG A 87 -3.05 7.44 28.43
C ARG A 87 -2.17 8.55 28.98
N ASP A 88 -1.68 8.42 30.22
CA ASP A 88 -0.95 9.42 31.04
C ASP A 88 0.34 10.02 30.43
N GLU A 89 0.43 10.12 29.10
CA GLU A 89 1.54 10.58 28.30
C GLU A 89 1.06 11.72 27.39
N TYR A 90 1.56 12.94 27.61
CA TYR A 90 1.52 14.07 26.67
C TYR A 90 0.15 14.52 26.12
N ALA A 91 -0.96 14.25 26.82
CA ALA A 91 -2.31 14.78 26.55
C ALA A 91 -2.83 14.61 25.10
N THR A 92 -2.19 13.73 24.31
CA THR A 92 -2.55 13.52 22.90
C THR A 92 -3.49 12.32 22.80
N PRO A 93 -4.70 12.48 22.27
CA PRO A 93 -5.65 11.40 22.15
C PRO A 93 -5.22 10.40 21.07
N PHE A 94 -5.37 9.11 21.36
CA PHE A 94 -5.21 8.02 20.42
C PHE A 94 -6.56 7.49 19.97
N LEU A 95 -6.66 7.17 18.67
CA LEU A 95 -7.85 6.66 18.02
C LEU A 95 -7.50 5.47 17.13
N TRP A 96 -8.43 4.53 17.02
CA TRP A 96 -8.32 3.48 16.01
C TRP A 96 -8.90 3.97 14.69
N LEU A 97 -8.09 3.92 13.65
CA LEU A 97 -8.48 4.21 12.27
C LEU A 97 -8.47 2.90 11.47
N THR A 98 -9.65 2.48 11.03
CA THR A 98 -9.81 1.34 10.13
C THR A 98 -9.98 1.87 8.71
N ALA A 99 -9.18 1.37 7.76
CA ALA A 99 -9.32 1.74 6.36
C ALA A 99 -9.06 0.53 5.45
N ASP A 100 -9.58 0.62 4.23
CA ASP A 100 -9.32 -0.34 3.16
C ASP A 100 -8.09 0.13 2.38
N PHE A 101 -7.02 -0.66 2.39
CA PHE A 101 -5.77 -0.35 1.72
C PHE A 101 -5.62 -1.18 0.44
N ASP A 102 -5.29 -0.52 -0.66
CA ASP A 102 -4.83 -1.15 -1.89
C ASP A 102 -3.31 -1.16 -1.89
N ILE A 103 -2.72 -2.34 -1.90
CA ILE A 103 -1.29 -2.55 -1.69
C ILE A 103 -0.72 -3.31 -2.88
N LEU A 104 0.43 -2.83 -3.37
CA LEU A 104 1.29 -3.59 -4.27
C LEU A 104 2.26 -4.43 -3.44
N ARG A 105 2.06 -5.75 -3.43
CA ARG A 105 2.89 -6.73 -2.73
C ARG A 105 3.46 -7.75 -3.75
N PRO A 106 4.57 -7.44 -4.42
CA PRO A 106 5.23 -8.39 -5.31
C PRO A 106 5.92 -9.47 -4.47
N THR A 107 5.59 -10.74 -4.71
CA THR A 107 6.21 -11.90 -4.06
C THR A 107 7.17 -12.61 -5.02
N ALA A 108 8.04 -13.47 -4.50
CA ALA A 108 8.89 -14.27 -5.37
C ALA A 108 8.01 -15.18 -6.25
N GLY A 109 8.17 -15.07 -7.58
CA GLY A 109 7.39 -15.84 -8.54
C GLY A 109 6.18 -15.11 -9.12
N THR A 110 5.88 -13.87 -8.70
CA THR A 110 4.87 -13.05 -9.37
C THR A 110 5.37 -12.57 -10.73
N TYR A 111 4.46 -12.44 -11.69
CA TYR A 111 4.77 -11.93 -13.02
C TYR A 111 4.46 -10.44 -13.08
N LEU A 112 5.42 -9.66 -13.57
CA LEU A 112 5.30 -8.21 -13.73
C LEU A 112 5.52 -7.86 -15.20
N SER A 113 4.72 -6.92 -15.70
CA SER A 113 4.92 -6.34 -17.03
C SER A 113 5.49 -4.93 -16.89
N GLY A 114 6.51 -4.62 -17.68
CA GLY A 114 7.18 -3.33 -17.65
C GLY A 114 7.76 -2.98 -19.01
N THR A 115 7.89 -1.68 -19.26
CA THR A 115 8.54 -1.17 -20.48
C THR A 115 10.03 -0.97 -20.21
N VAL A 116 10.87 -1.35 -21.16
CA VAL A 116 12.32 -1.14 -21.06
C VAL A 116 12.63 0.35 -21.15
N ARG A 117 13.33 0.89 -20.14
CA ARG A 117 13.80 2.28 -20.11
C ARG A 117 15.30 2.40 -20.32
N VAL A 118 16.08 1.51 -19.71
CA VAL A 118 17.54 1.55 -19.75
C VAL A 118 18.06 0.20 -20.20
N GLN A 119 18.99 0.22 -21.15
CA GLN A 119 19.61 -0.95 -21.74
C GLN A 119 21.12 -0.81 -21.57
N ASN A 120 21.73 -1.69 -20.77
CA ASN A 120 23.18 -1.74 -20.66
C ASN A 120 23.67 -3.19 -20.59
N PRO A 121 24.92 -3.47 -20.98
CA PRO A 121 25.44 -4.83 -21.02
C PRO A 121 25.36 -5.62 -19.71
N SER A 122 25.29 -4.95 -18.56
CA SER A 122 25.31 -5.57 -17.23
C SER A 122 23.90 -5.84 -16.66
N TRP A 123 22.92 -5.00 -16.97
CA TRP A 123 21.55 -5.06 -16.47
C TRP A 123 20.55 -4.37 -17.39
N LEU A 124 19.30 -4.85 -17.35
CA LEU A 124 18.17 -4.27 -18.07
C LEU A 124 17.27 -3.51 -17.09
N GLY A 125 17.05 -2.22 -17.34
CA GLY A 125 16.16 -1.37 -16.56
C GLY A 125 14.78 -1.29 -17.16
N LEU A 126 13.78 -1.66 -16.37
CA LEU A 126 12.37 -1.69 -16.70
C LEU A 126 11.62 -0.73 -15.79
N VAL A 127 10.52 -0.18 -16.29
CA VAL A 127 9.55 0.52 -15.45
C VAL A 127 8.20 -0.18 -15.57
N CYS A 128 7.72 -0.71 -14.44
CA CYS A 128 6.44 -1.36 -14.30
C CYS A 128 5.35 -0.31 -14.06
N TRP A 129 4.27 -0.36 -14.83
CA TRP A 129 3.12 0.56 -14.78
C TRP A 129 3.49 2.06 -14.82
N ASN A 130 4.67 2.41 -15.35
CA ASN A 130 5.19 3.78 -15.33
C ASN A 130 5.42 4.39 -13.93
N TYR A 131 5.41 3.58 -12.87
CA TYR A 131 5.62 4.02 -11.48
C TYR A 131 6.83 3.36 -10.82
N PHE A 132 7.02 2.05 -11.00
CA PHE A 132 7.97 1.27 -10.23
C PHE A 132 9.16 0.85 -11.07
N ASN A 133 10.37 1.16 -10.59
CA ASN A 133 11.60 0.73 -11.23
C ASN A 133 11.87 -0.75 -10.92
N ALA A 134 12.21 -1.52 -11.96
CA ALA A 134 12.64 -2.90 -11.86
C ALA A 134 13.93 -3.09 -12.65
N GLY A 135 14.84 -3.92 -12.14
CA GLY A 135 16.11 -4.23 -12.79
C GLY A 135 16.30 -5.73 -12.95
N ILE A 136 16.62 -6.17 -14.16
CA ILE A 136 16.99 -7.57 -14.43
C ILE A 136 18.51 -7.63 -14.64
N PRO A 137 19.28 -8.26 -13.74
CA PRO A 137 20.72 -8.41 -13.93
C PRO A 137 21.01 -9.40 -15.07
N ARG A 138 22.15 -9.24 -15.75
CA ARG A 138 22.54 -10.12 -16.88
C ARG A 138 22.52 -11.60 -16.55
N ARG A 139 22.82 -11.99 -15.31
CA ARG A 139 22.78 -13.40 -14.85
C ARG A 139 21.39 -14.05 -14.97
N ARG A 140 20.32 -13.25 -15.05
CA ARG A 140 18.93 -13.69 -15.18
C ARG A 140 18.34 -13.43 -16.57
N LEU A 141 19.13 -12.91 -17.52
CA LEU A 141 18.72 -12.76 -18.90
C LEU A 141 18.96 -14.06 -19.69
N PRO A 142 18.20 -14.29 -20.77
CA PRO A 142 18.45 -15.40 -21.67
C PRO A 142 19.88 -15.36 -22.26
N ALA A 143 20.53 -16.52 -22.37
CA ALA A 143 21.92 -16.62 -22.81
C ALA A 143 22.10 -16.38 -24.32
N ASP A 144 21.02 -16.52 -25.09
CA ASP A 144 20.93 -16.30 -26.53
C ASP A 144 20.87 -14.82 -26.91
N TRP A 145 20.63 -13.92 -25.95
CA TRP A 145 20.53 -12.48 -26.23
C TRP A 145 21.89 -11.85 -26.48
N GLN A 146 22.03 -11.23 -27.65
CA GLN A 146 23.14 -10.37 -28.03
C GLN A 146 22.72 -8.90 -27.98
N TRP A 147 23.70 -8.03 -27.70
CA TRP A 147 23.52 -6.60 -27.56
C TRP A 147 23.72 -5.88 -28.89
#